data_AF-A0A358SRZ0-F1
#
_entry.id   AF-A0A358SRZ0-F1
#
_cell.length_a   1.000
_cell.length_b   1.000
_cell.length_c   1.000
_cell.angle_alpha   90.00
_cell.angle_beta   90.00
_cell.angle_gamma   90.00
#
_symmetry.space_group_name_H-M   'P 1'
#
loop_
_entity.id
_entity.type
_entity.pdbx_description
1 polymer ?
#
loop_
_entity_poly.entity_id
_entity_poly.type
_entity_poly.pdbx_seq_one_letter_code
_entity_poly.pdbx_strand_id
1 'polypeptide(L)'
;RGDGGGRVVFVRHALPGEQVRAVVTQVTARFARADAVQVLQPAADRVQPPCSHARPGGCGGCDWQHASLPAQRALKAAVIRQQLARIGGIDWPVTVEAVPGDAAGLGWRTRVSYAVAAGGAAGLRRHRSHEIVEIGECPIAHP
;
A
#
# COMPACT_ATOMS: atom_id res chain seq x y z
N ARG A 1 14.37 -32.85 -6.08
CA ARG A 1 13.28 -33.63 -6.73
C ARG A 1 12.18 -32.62 -7.01
N GLY A 2 11.87 -32.39 -8.28
CA GLY A 2 11.46 -31.06 -8.78
C GLY A 2 9.96 -30.75 -8.86
N ASP A 3 9.71 -29.45 -8.95
CA ASP A 3 8.43 -28.78 -9.18
C ASP A 3 8.68 -27.35 -9.69
N GLY A 4 8.85 -27.19 -11.01
CA GLY A 4 9.09 -25.92 -11.70
C GLY A 4 7.88 -24.96 -11.72
N GLY A 5 7.35 -24.58 -10.56
CA GLY A 5 6.26 -23.61 -10.42
C GLY A 5 6.48 -22.74 -9.19
N GLY A 6 7.14 -21.59 -9.37
CA GLY A 6 7.36 -20.63 -8.29
C GLY A 6 6.04 -20.19 -7.64
N ARG A 7 6.00 -20.17 -6.31
CA ARG A 7 4.85 -19.64 -5.55
C ARG A 7 4.73 -18.13 -5.80
N VAL A 8 3.52 -17.66 -6.09
CA VAL A 8 3.23 -16.21 -6.15
C VAL A 8 3.45 -15.57 -4.78
N VAL A 9 4.23 -14.49 -4.73
CA VAL A 9 4.49 -13.71 -3.52
C VAL A 9 3.93 -12.30 -3.71
N PHE A 10 2.99 -11.91 -2.86
CA PHE A 10 2.48 -10.54 -2.80
C PHE A 10 3.37 -9.72 -1.87
N VAL A 11 4.10 -8.76 -2.42
CA VAL A 11 5.04 -7.92 -1.66
C VAL A 11 4.42 -6.54 -1.45
N ARG A 12 4.05 -6.21 -0.21
CA ARG A 12 3.62 -4.87 0.16
C ARG A 12 4.85 -3.94 0.26
N HIS A 13 4.63 -2.65 0.05
CA HIS A 13 5.67 -1.61 0.01
C HIS A 13 6.66 -1.68 -1.16
N ALA A 14 6.40 -2.51 -2.17
CA ALA A 14 7.14 -2.56 -3.42
C ALA A 14 6.31 -2.00 -4.58
N LEU A 15 6.97 -1.42 -5.56
CA LEU A 15 6.41 -1.01 -6.85
C LEU A 15 6.81 -1.98 -7.97
N PRO A 16 6.04 -2.03 -9.06
CA PRO A 16 6.45 -2.76 -10.26
C PRO A 16 7.82 -2.28 -10.76
N GLY A 17 8.65 -3.23 -11.19
CA GLY A 17 10.01 -2.97 -11.69
C GLY A 17 11.10 -2.89 -10.62
N GLU A 18 10.75 -2.97 -9.33
CA GLU A 18 11.74 -2.88 -8.26
C GLU A 18 12.44 -4.19 -7.94
N GLN A 19 13.69 -4.08 -7.52
CA GLN A 19 14.40 -5.14 -6.82
C GLN A 19 14.40 -4.84 -5.31
N VAL A 20 13.89 -5.76 -4.51
CA VAL A 20 13.71 -5.57 -3.06
C VAL A 20 14.20 -6.78 -2.27
N ARG A 21 14.67 -6.54 -1.04
CA ARG A 21 14.74 -7.57 -0.01
C ARG A 21 13.40 -7.60 0.71
N ALA A 22 12.71 -8.74 0.64
CA ALA A 22 11.39 -8.91 1.24
C ALA A 22 11.44 -9.93 2.40
N VAL A 23 10.67 -9.66 3.45
CA VAL A 23 10.44 -10.59 4.56
C VAL A 23 9.05 -11.17 4.43
N VAL A 24 8.95 -12.50 4.36
CA VAL A 24 7.67 -13.22 4.30
C VAL A 24 6.94 -13.06 5.64
N THR A 25 5.71 -12.55 5.59
CA THR A 25 4.87 -12.30 6.76
C THR A 25 3.75 -13.33 6.92
N GLN A 26 3.37 -14.00 5.82
CA GLN A 26 2.35 -15.05 5.85
C GLN A 26 2.56 -16.02 4.70
N VAL A 27 2.39 -17.32 4.97
CA VAL A 27 2.38 -18.37 3.95
C VAL A 27 1.02 -19.03 3.93
N THR A 28 0.50 -19.30 2.75
CA THR A 28 -0.68 -20.13 2.52
C THR A 28 -0.33 -21.24 1.52
N ALA A 29 -1.25 -22.19 1.33
CA ALA A 29 -1.08 -23.22 0.31
C ALA A 29 -0.94 -22.65 -1.13
N ARG A 30 -1.55 -21.49 -1.41
CA ARG A 30 -1.63 -20.92 -2.77
C ARG A 30 -0.62 -19.80 -3.05
N PHE A 31 -0.29 -18.99 -2.06
CA PHE A 31 0.59 -17.83 -2.21
C PHE A 31 1.26 -17.46 -0.87
N ALA A 32 2.28 -16.63 -0.94
CA ALA A 32 2.88 -15.97 0.23
C ALA A 32 2.62 -14.46 0.21
N ARG A 33 2.65 -13.84 1.39
CA ARG A 33 2.70 -12.38 1.56
C ARG A 33 4.03 -12.00 2.17
N ALA A 34 4.54 -10.84 1.78
CA ALA A 34 5.78 -10.30 2.29
C ALA A 34 5.70 -8.78 2.37
N ASP A 35 6.62 -8.19 3.13
CA ASP A 35 6.89 -6.76 3.14
C ASP A 35 8.29 -6.51 2.55
N ALA A 36 8.41 -5.52 1.66
CA ALA A 36 9.71 -5.04 1.19
C ALA A 36 10.40 -4.27 2.32
N VAL A 37 11.33 -4.91 3.03
CA VAL A 37 12.08 -4.31 4.15
C VAL A 37 13.26 -3.47 3.69
N GLN A 38 13.71 -3.66 2.44
CA GLN A 38 14.74 -2.86 1.81
C GLN A 38 14.49 -2.81 0.31
N VAL A 39 14.62 -1.62 -0.28
CA VAL A 39 14.60 -1.42 -1.73
C VAL A 39 16.04 -1.35 -2.22
N LEU A 40 16.43 -2.28 -3.10
CA LEU A 40 17.78 -2.40 -3.65
C LEU A 40 17.90 -1.61 -4.95
N GLN A 41 16.87 -1.68 -5.79
CA GLN A 41 16.75 -0.89 -7.02
C GLN A 41 15.35 -0.26 -7.05
N PRO A 42 15.24 1.05 -6.77
CA PRO A 42 13.95 1.73 -6.76
C PRO A 42 13.45 1.99 -8.17
N ALA A 43 12.12 1.98 -8.33
CA ALA A 43 11.49 2.45 -9.57
C ALA A 43 11.57 3.98 -9.64
N ALA A 44 11.52 4.54 -10.86
CA ALA A 44 11.55 6.00 -11.07
C ALA A 44 10.40 6.73 -10.35
N ASP A 45 9.26 6.05 -10.18
CA ASP A 45 8.08 6.57 -9.51
C ASP A 45 8.09 6.42 -7.98
N ARG A 46 9.15 5.85 -7.40
CA ARG A 46 9.26 5.75 -5.94
C ARG A 46 9.54 7.13 -5.35
N VAL A 47 8.74 7.50 -4.35
CA VAL A 47 8.94 8.72 -3.56
C VAL A 47 9.09 8.39 -2.08
N GLN A 48 9.66 9.31 -1.32
CA GLN A 48 9.69 9.20 0.14
C GLN A 48 8.24 9.33 0.68
N PRO A 49 7.74 8.37 1.46
CA PRO A 49 6.42 8.48 2.06
C PRO A 49 6.31 9.71 2.97
N PRO A 50 5.25 10.53 2.85
CA PRO A 50 5.03 11.67 3.75
C PRO A 50 4.69 11.22 5.19
N CYS A 51 4.08 10.05 5.37
CA CYS A 51 3.84 9.47 6.69
C CYS A 51 5.01 8.56 7.09
N SER A 52 5.68 8.88 8.19
CA SER A 52 6.75 8.04 8.75
C SER A 52 6.25 6.62 9.12
N HIS A 53 4.96 6.46 9.41
CA HIS A 53 4.35 5.17 9.76
C HIS A 53 3.95 4.32 8.53
N ALA A 54 4.00 4.87 7.31
CA ALA A 54 3.71 4.14 6.06
C ALA A 54 4.94 3.33 5.62
N ARG A 55 5.33 2.36 6.44
CA ARG A 55 6.54 1.54 6.29
C ARG A 55 6.27 0.07 6.69
N PRO A 56 7.13 -0.88 6.32
CA PRO A 56 7.10 -2.24 6.86
C PRO A 56 7.00 -2.26 8.39
N GLY A 57 6.07 -3.06 8.91
CA GLY A 57 5.79 -3.13 10.35
C GLY A 57 5.09 -1.90 10.95
N GLY A 58 4.78 -0.86 10.16
CA GLY A 58 4.09 0.35 10.60
C GLY A 58 2.57 0.29 10.49
N CYS A 59 1.95 1.47 10.42
CA CYS A 59 0.50 1.63 10.31
C CYS A 59 -0.05 0.92 9.05
N GLY A 60 -1.16 0.21 9.20
CA GLY A 60 -1.82 -0.48 8.09
C GLY A 60 -2.72 0.40 7.22
N GLY A 61 -2.80 1.70 7.48
CA GLY A 61 -3.81 2.58 6.87
C GLY A 61 -3.55 3.02 5.44
N CYS A 62 -2.29 3.05 4.98
CA CYS A 62 -1.91 3.55 3.66
C CYS A 62 -0.96 2.59 2.95
N ASP A 63 -1.32 2.17 1.73
CA ASP A 63 -0.54 1.18 0.99
C ASP A 63 0.47 1.79 0.01
N TRP A 64 0.16 2.93 -0.61
CA TRP A 64 0.92 3.45 -1.77
C TRP A 64 1.60 4.80 -1.54
N GLN A 65 1.80 5.23 -0.29
CA GLN A 65 2.50 6.49 -0.01
C GLN A 65 3.95 6.54 -0.54
N HIS A 66 4.52 5.40 -0.89
CA HIS A 66 5.84 5.30 -1.51
C HIS A 66 5.82 5.42 -3.05
N ALA A 67 4.65 5.61 -3.67
CA ALA A 67 4.47 5.85 -5.10
C ALA A 67 4.11 7.32 -5.34
N SER A 68 4.66 7.90 -6.42
CA SER A 68 4.24 9.21 -6.93
C SER A 68 2.72 9.23 -7.20
N LEU A 69 2.07 10.39 -7.07
CA LEU A 69 0.63 10.48 -7.35
C LEU A 69 0.26 10.06 -8.79
N PRO A 70 1.04 10.42 -9.84
CA PRO A 70 0.83 9.88 -11.18
C PRO A 70 0.89 8.35 -11.22
N ALA A 71 1.88 7.73 -10.57
CA ALA A 71 1.99 6.28 -10.50
C ALA A 71 0.83 5.63 -9.74
N GLN A 72 0.38 6.23 -8.63
CA GLN A 72 -0.81 5.76 -7.94
C GLN A 72 -2.03 5.74 -8.87
N ARG A 73 -2.25 6.80 -9.65
CA ARG A 73 -3.36 6.85 -10.62
C ARG A 73 -3.20 5.81 -11.72
N ALA A 74 -1.99 5.63 -12.27
CA ALA A 74 -1.69 4.61 -13.27
C ALA A 74 -1.94 3.19 -12.74
N LEU A 75 -1.53 2.90 -11.49
CA LEU A 75 -1.78 1.63 -10.83
C LEU A 75 -3.29 1.38 -10.63
N LYS A 76 -4.07 2.38 -10.19
CA LYS A 76 -5.53 2.28 -10.09
C LYS A 76 -6.15 1.99 -11.47
N ALA A 77 -5.74 2.74 -12.49
CA ALA A 77 -6.24 2.56 -13.86
C ALA A 77 -5.95 1.15 -14.39
N ALA A 78 -4.74 0.63 -14.16
CA ALA A 78 -4.36 -0.73 -14.55
C ALA A 78 -5.22 -1.80 -13.85
N VAL A 79 -5.48 -1.65 -12.54
CA VAL A 79 -6.35 -2.57 -11.78
C VAL A 79 -7.77 -2.54 -12.34
N ILE A 80 -8.36 -1.35 -12.53
CA ILE A 80 -9.73 -1.20 -13.04
C ILE A 80 -9.84 -1.78 -14.45
N ARG A 81 -8.93 -1.43 -15.37
CA ARG A 81 -8.89 -1.97 -16.73
C ARG A 81 -8.81 -3.50 -16.73
N GLN A 82 -7.95 -4.07 -15.87
CA GLN A 82 -7.84 -5.52 -15.74
C GLN A 82 -9.14 -6.16 -15.23
N GLN A 83 -9.83 -5.54 -14.27
CA GLN A 83 -11.10 -6.08 -13.77
C GLN A 83 -12.22 -5.98 -14.82
N LEU A 84 -12.32 -4.85 -15.54
CA LEU A 84 -13.29 -4.67 -16.63
C LEU A 84 -13.10 -5.73 -17.72
N ALA A 85 -11.88 -5.97 -18.16
CA ALA A 85 -11.59 -6.98 -19.16
C ALA A 85 -11.87 -8.40 -18.66
N ARG A 86 -11.34 -8.77 -17.48
CA ARG A 86 -11.39 -10.14 -16.96
C ARG A 86 -12.78 -10.57 -16.50
N ILE A 87 -13.50 -9.67 -15.82
CA ILE A 87 -14.79 -9.99 -15.19
C ILE A 87 -15.94 -9.49 -16.08
N GLY A 88 -15.82 -8.27 -16.61
CA GLY A 88 -16.86 -7.66 -17.43
C GLY A 88 -16.79 -8.02 -18.91
N GLY A 89 -15.68 -8.58 -19.40
CA GLY A 89 -15.47 -8.78 -20.84
C GLY A 89 -15.37 -7.48 -21.64
N ILE A 90 -15.12 -6.36 -20.96
CA ILE A 90 -15.11 -5.01 -21.55
C ILE A 90 -13.66 -4.57 -21.73
N ASP A 91 -13.27 -4.28 -22.97
CA ASP A 91 -12.02 -3.56 -23.26
C ASP A 91 -12.33 -2.05 -23.32
N TRP A 92 -11.81 -1.32 -22.33
CA TRP A 92 -12.07 0.11 -22.18
C TRP A 92 -10.81 0.86 -21.73
N PRO A 93 -10.46 1.99 -22.36
CA PRO A 93 -9.37 2.82 -21.90
C PRO A 93 -9.74 3.50 -20.57
N VAL A 94 -9.01 3.20 -19.50
CA VAL A 94 -9.26 3.77 -18.17
C VAL A 94 -8.25 4.85 -17.85
N THR A 95 -8.74 6.03 -17.52
CA THR A 95 -7.97 7.13 -16.93
C THR A 95 -8.49 7.38 -15.51
N VAL A 96 -7.57 7.51 -14.56
CA VAL A 96 -7.91 7.91 -13.18
C VAL A 96 -7.38 9.31 -12.96
N GLU A 97 -8.25 10.21 -12.52
CA GLU A 97 -7.95 11.62 -12.31
C GLU A 97 -8.00 11.97 -10.81
N ALA A 98 -7.43 13.11 -10.45
CA ALA A 98 -7.60 13.66 -9.11
C ALA A 98 -9.03 14.21 -8.96
N VAL A 99 -9.57 14.12 -7.74
CA VAL A 99 -10.83 14.80 -7.44
C VAL A 99 -10.61 16.31 -7.32
N PRO A 100 -11.61 17.16 -7.60
CA PRO A 100 -11.48 18.60 -7.39
C PRO A 100 -11.02 18.92 -5.96
N GLY A 101 -9.99 19.76 -5.84
CA GLY A 101 -9.39 20.14 -4.55
C GLY A 101 -8.30 19.20 -4.04
N ASP A 102 -8.05 18.05 -4.69
CA ASP A 102 -6.92 17.18 -4.34
C ASP A 102 -5.63 17.66 -5.03
N ALA A 103 -4.76 18.33 -4.27
CA ALA A 103 -3.47 18.80 -4.76
C ALA A 103 -2.31 17.84 -4.44
N ALA A 104 -2.39 17.09 -3.33
CA ALA A 104 -1.24 16.37 -2.76
C ALA A 104 -1.54 14.91 -2.37
N GLY A 105 -2.77 14.42 -2.54
CA GLY A 105 -3.21 13.09 -2.10
C GLY A 105 -3.28 12.93 -0.58
N LEU A 106 -3.28 14.03 0.15
CA LEU A 106 -3.22 14.14 1.61
C LEU A 106 -4.36 15.03 2.13
N GLY A 107 -4.57 15.11 3.45
CA GLY A 107 -5.53 16.03 4.05
C GLY A 107 -7.03 15.77 3.76
N TRP A 108 -7.38 14.67 3.11
CA TRP A 108 -8.75 14.43 2.64
C TRP A 108 -9.63 13.70 3.66
N ARG A 109 -9.07 13.07 4.68
CA ARG A 109 -9.80 12.21 5.62
C ARG A 109 -10.36 13.02 6.79
N THR A 110 -11.66 13.29 6.75
CA THR A 110 -12.37 14.09 7.78
C THR A 110 -12.78 13.31 9.03
N ARG A 111 -12.75 11.97 8.99
CA ARG A 111 -13.03 11.10 10.14
C ARG A 111 -11.94 10.07 10.33
N VAL A 112 -11.34 10.07 11.51
CA VAL A 112 -10.33 9.11 11.95
C VAL A 112 -10.79 8.46 13.25
N SER A 113 -10.74 7.13 13.32
CA SER A 113 -11.03 6.37 14.53
C SER A 113 -9.73 5.79 15.06
N TYR A 114 -9.31 6.25 16.22
CA TYR A 114 -8.14 5.75 16.92
C TYR A 114 -8.53 4.59 17.85
N ALA A 115 -7.65 3.59 17.93
CA ALA A 115 -7.70 2.58 18.97
C ALA A 115 -6.83 3.04 20.14
N VAL A 116 -7.24 2.69 21.36
CA VAL A 116 -6.49 3.02 22.58
C VAL A 116 -5.82 1.74 23.08
N ALA A 117 -4.50 1.77 23.24
CA ALA A 117 -3.73 0.68 23.81
C ALA A 117 -3.98 0.56 25.31
N ALA A 118 -3.63 -0.59 25.90
CA ALA A 118 -3.81 -0.82 27.33
C ALA A 118 -3.08 0.22 28.21
N GLY A 119 -1.98 0.81 27.71
CA GLY A 119 -1.25 1.89 28.36
C GLY A 119 -1.82 3.30 28.12
N GLY A 120 -2.99 3.43 27.47
CA GLY A 120 -3.64 4.71 27.20
C GLY A 120 -3.21 5.42 25.91
N ALA A 121 -2.16 4.94 25.24
CA ALA A 121 -1.70 5.52 23.98
C ALA A 121 -2.73 5.33 22.86
N ALA A 122 -3.08 6.42 22.17
CA ALA A 122 -3.95 6.39 21.00
C ALA A 122 -3.15 6.08 19.73
N GLY A 123 -3.70 5.25 18.86
CA GLY A 123 -3.00 4.83 17.66
C GLY A 123 -3.88 4.16 16.62
N LEU A 124 -3.24 3.67 15.57
CA LEU A 124 -3.88 2.92 14.49
C LEU A 124 -3.29 1.50 14.45
N ARG A 125 -4.07 0.56 13.93
CA ARG A 125 -3.62 -0.84 13.89
C ARG A 125 -2.49 -1.03 12.89
N ARG A 126 -1.49 -1.83 13.28
CA ARG A 126 -0.49 -2.37 12.37
C ARG A 126 -1.19 -3.21 11.29
N HIS A 127 -0.64 -3.21 10.07
CA HIS A 127 -1.22 -3.94 8.94
C HIS A 127 -1.50 -5.41 9.31
N ARG A 128 -2.77 -5.82 9.18
CA ARG A 128 -3.25 -7.18 9.50
C ARG A 128 -2.89 -7.67 10.91
N SER A 129 -2.89 -6.77 11.89
CA SER A 129 -2.64 -7.07 13.29
C SER A 129 -3.66 -6.37 14.19
N HIS A 130 -3.79 -6.86 15.42
CA HIS A 130 -4.50 -6.15 16.51
C HIS A 130 -3.59 -5.22 17.30
N GLU A 131 -2.28 -5.27 17.04
CA GLU A 131 -1.29 -4.39 17.64
C GLU A 131 -1.53 -2.93 17.22
N ILE A 132 -1.45 -2.04 18.20
CA ILE A 132 -1.65 -0.60 18.03
C ILE A 132 -0.30 0.06 17.85
N VAL A 133 -0.14 0.77 16.74
CA VAL A 133 0.99 1.67 16.48
C VAL A 133 0.54 3.04 16.96
N GLU A 134 1.26 3.61 17.92
CA GLU A 134 1.05 4.99 18.35
C GLU A 134 1.26 5.93 17.16
N ILE A 135 0.28 6.80 16.91
CA ILE A 135 0.28 7.76 15.81
C ILE A 135 0.08 9.14 16.41
N GLY A 136 1.07 10.02 16.24
CA GLY A 136 0.91 11.43 16.56
C GLY A 136 0.13 12.14 15.45
N GLU A 137 0.74 12.25 14.28
CA GLU A 137 0.15 12.90 13.10
C GLU A 137 -0.19 11.88 12.01
N CYS A 138 -1.37 12.03 11.41
CA CYS A 138 -1.80 11.24 10.26
C CYS A 138 -1.94 12.17 9.04
N PRO A 139 -0.97 12.22 8.11
CA PRO A 139 -0.96 13.20 7.01
C PRO A 139 -2.16 13.13 6.06
N ILE A 140 -2.90 12.02 6.04
CA ILE A 140 -4.13 11.92 5.25
C ILE A 140 -5.34 12.52 5.97
N ALA A 141 -5.26 12.75 7.28
CA ALA A 141 -6.31 13.40 8.06
C ALA A 141 -6.41 14.88 7.66
N HIS A 142 -7.63 15.39 7.58
CA HIS A 142 -7.85 16.82 7.38
C HIS A 142 -7.22 17.59 8.55
N PRO A 143 -6.53 18.73 8.28
CA PRO A 143 -5.93 19.57 9.33
C PRO A 143 -6.98 20.09 10.32
#